data_AF-A0A7X7Z745-F1
#
_entry.id   AF-A0A7X7Z745-F1
#
_cell.length_a   1.000
_cell.length_b   1.000
_cell.length_c   1.000
_cell.angle_alpha   90.00
_cell.angle_beta   90.00
_cell.angle_gamma   90.00
#
_symmetry.space_group_name_H-M   'P 1'
#
loop_
_entity.id
_entity.type
_entity.pdbx_description
1 polymer ?
#
loop_
_entity_poly.entity_id
_entity_poly.type
_entity_poly.pdbx_seq_one_letter_code
_entity_poly.pdbx_strand_id
1 'polypeptide(L)'
;MKTFVLTVSKTFPKSHKRAGQQTWFVEKINEAGMPISDEPIMGKKTHTIRSNYEFWEKRAKQINDGKAILSIRYWNGKPYNSKQVEFCQLSQIGVQKLTFYNNDINCPYVYEEDGVANYPIYGIEQIAKNDGLSLSDFKEWFKHYDLSKPMAIIHFTSFRY
;
A
#
# COMPACT_ATOMS: atom_id res chain seq x y z
N MET A 1 -2.78 7.54 23.11
CA MET A 1 -1.89 6.91 22.11
C MET A 1 -1.92 7.74 20.83
N LYS A 2 -0.76 8.07 20.23
CA LYS A 2 -0.74 8.81 18.96
C LYS A 2 -1.31 7.94 17.83
N THR A 3 -2.14 8.51 16.95
CA THR A 3 -2.76 7.75 15.85
C THR A 3 -2.35 8.34 14.51
N PHE A 4 -1.74 7.53 13.66
CA PHE A 4 -1.52 7.87 12.26
C PHE A 4 -2.64 7.28 11.43
N VAL A 5 -3.27 8.08 10.57
CA VAL A 5 -4.35 7.63 9.71
C VAL A 5 -3.81 7.32 8.32
N LEU A 6 -4.20 6.17 7.77
CA LEU A 6 -4.01 5.79 6.38
C LEU A 6 -5.37 5.47 5.77
N THR A 7 -5.71 6.13 4.66
CA THR A 7 -6.98 5.88 3.98
C THR A 7 -6.78 5.03 2.73
N VAL A 8 -7.67 4.05 2.51
CA VAL A 8 -7.77 3.27 1.28
C VAL A 8 -9.07 3.59 0.55
N SER A 9 -9.05 3.50 -0.78
CA SER A 9 -10.22 3.77 -1.61
C SER A 9 -11.13 2.55 -1.67
N LYS A 10 -12.43 2.74 -1.51
CA LYS A 10 -13.44 1.69 -1.80
C LYS A 10 -13.70 1.52 -3.30
N THR A 11 -13.50 2.60 -4.07
CA THR A 11 -13.71 2.60 -5.52
C THR A 11 -12.52 3.17 -6.26
N PHE A 12 -12.36 2.80 -7.52
CA PHE A 12 -11.34 3.38 -8.39
C PHE A 12 -11.59 4.89 -8.58
N PRO A 13 -10.52 5.71 -8.57
CA PRO A 13 -10.65 7.16 -8.69
C PRO A 13 -11.16 7.57 -10.09
N LYS A 14 -11.66 8.80 -10.21
CA LYS A 14 -12.21 9.33 -11.47
C LYS A 14 -11.25 9.31 -12.65
N SER A 15 -9.94 9.37 -12.39
CA SER A 15 -8.89 9.35 -13.40
C SER A 15 -8.57 7.96 -13.95
N HIS A 16 -9.20 6.90 -13.41
CA HIS A 16 -8.93 5.51 -13.77
C HIS A 16 -10.05 4.96 -14.68
N LYS A 17 -9.74 4.09 -15.65
CA LYS A 17 -10.70 3.51 -16.61
C LYS A 17 -11.86 2.77 -15.95
N ARG A 18 -11.61 2.21 -14.76
CA ARG A 18 -12.60 1.53 -13.90
C ARG A 18 -13.28 2.46 -12.89
N ALA A 19 -13.24 3.78 -13.10
CA ALA A 19 -13.77 4.78 -12.18
C ALA A 19 -15.13 4.38 -11.59
N GLY A 20 -15.27 4.49 -10.27
CA GLY A 20 -16.50 4.15 -9.55
C GLY A 20 -16.72 2.65 -9.28
N GLN A 21 -16.02 1.74 -9.95
CA GLN A 21 -16.06 0.31 -9.62
C GLN A 21 -15.35 0.04 -8.29
N GLN A 22 -15.75 -1.04 -7.59
CA GLN A 22 -15.15 -1.43 -6.30
C GLN A 22 -13.69 -1.89 -6.48
N THR A 23 -12.82 -1.47 -5.56
CA THR A 23 -11.42 -1.95 -5.46
C THR A 23 -11.31 -3.23 -4.63
N TRP A 24 -12.26 -3.42 -3.71
CA TRP A 24 -12.27 -4.46 -2.68
C TRP A 24 -11.08 -4.40 -1.73
N PHE A 25 -10.48 -3.21 -1.54
CA PHE A 25 -9.29 -3.07 -0.71
C PHE A 25 -9.53 -3.39 0.78
N VAL A 26 -10.73 -3.11 1.31
CA VAL A 26 -11.03 -3.42 2.71
C VAL A 26 -11.01 -4.94 2.92
N GLU A 27 -11.71 -5.66 2.05
CA GLU A 27 -11.82 -7.11 2.04
C GLU A 27 -10.45 -7.75 1.82
N LYS A 28 -9.72 -7.31 0.78
CA LYS A 28 -8.37 -7.81 0.47
C LYS A 28 -7.34 -7.58 1.59
N ILE A 29 -7.48 -6.50 2.38
CA ILE A 29 -6.61 -6.24 3.53
C ILE A 29 -6.97 -7.18 4.69
N ASN A 30 -8.26 -7.38 4.96
CA ASN A 30 -8.70 -8.32 5.99
C ASN A 30 -8.25 -9.76 5.68
N GLU A 31 -8.35 -10.19 4.42
CA GLU A 31 -7.86 -11.48 3.92
C GLU A 31 -6.31 -11.61 4.00
N ALA A 32 -5.58 -10.50 3.95
CA ALA A 32 -4.13 -10.52 4.06
C ALA A 32 -3.63 -10.97 5.44
N GLY A 33 -4.43 -10.72 6.49
CA GLY A 33 -4.13 -11.13 7.87
C GLY A 33 -4.58 -12.55 8.23
N MET A 34 -5.35 -13.23 7.37
CA MET A 34 -5.86 -14.57 7.65
C MET A 34 -4.80 -15.66 7.37
N PRO A 35 -4.74 -16.73 8.20
CA PRO A 35 -3.88 -17.89 7.96
C PRO A 35 -4.11 -18.49 6.57
N ILE A 36 -3.05 -19.06 6.00
CA ILE A 36 -3.06 -19.73 4.69
C ILE A 36 -3.76 -21.09 4.85
N SER A 37 -5.10 -21.13 4.98
CA SER A 37 -5.85 -22.38 4.80
C SER A 37 -6.47 -22.46 3.41
N ASP A 38 -6.83 -21.32 2.80
CA ASP A 38 -7.47 -21.25 1.49
C ASP A 38 -6.92 -20.09 0.63
N GLU A 39 -6.87 -20.29 -0.68
CA GLU A 39 -6.61 -19.21 -1.64
C GLU A 39 -7.73 -18.17 -1.53
N PRO A 40 -7.42 -16.89 -1.25
CA PRO A 40 -8.44 -15.88 -1.01
C PRO A 40 -9.22 -15.60 -2.29
N ILE A 41 -10.54 -15.67 -2.19
CA ILE A 41 -11.51 -15.52 -3.30
C ILE A 41 -11.26 -14.21 -4.09
N MET A 42 -10.84 -13.15 -3.40
CA MET A 42 -10.67 -11.80 -3.98
C MET A 42 -9.20 -11.37 -4.12
N GLY A 43 -8.24 -12.23 -3.75
CA GLY A 43 -6.81 -11.89 -3.61
C GLY A 43 -6.48 -11.16 -2.30
N LYS A 44 -5.19 -10.88 -2.07
CA LYS A 44 -4.69 -10.15 -0.88
C LYS A 44 -4.16 -8.78 -1.24
N LYS A 45 -4.32 -7.82 -0.35
CA LYS A 45 -3.60 -6.54 -0.36
C LYS A 45 -2.70 -6.52 0.87
N THR A 46 -1.45 -6.94 0.68
CA THR A 46 -0.47 -7.11 1.78
C THR A 46 0.28 -5.81 2.08
N HIS A 47 0.27 -4.85 1.16
CA HIS A 47 0.86 -3.53 1.37
C HIS A 47 0.10 -2.42 0.60
N THR A 48 0.52 -1.18 0.82
CA THR A 48 0.17 -0.04 -0.03
C THR A 48 1.37 0.83 -0.34
N ILE A 49 1.41 1.42 -1.52
CA ILE A 49 2.46 2.37 -1.90
C ILE A 49 2.00 3.81 -1.67
N ARG A 50 2.85 4.61 -1.03
CA ARG A 50 2.61 6.04 -0.74
C ARG A 50 3.82 6.88 -1.10
N SER A 51 3.59 8.14 -1.46
CA SER A 51 4.68 9.09 -1.63
C SER A 51 5.39 9.37 -0.29
N ASN A 52 6.62 9.86 -0.38
CA ASN A 52 7.43 10.32 0.75
C ASN A 52 7.86 9.19 1.70
N TYR A 53 8.93 8.50 1.31
CA TYR A 53 9.54 7.42 2.09
C TYR A 53 9.91 7.85 3.51
N GLU A 54 10.68 8.93 3.65
CA GLU A 54 11.26 9.39 4.91
C GLU A 54 10.18 9.77 5.93
N PHE A 55 9.03 10.25 5.44
CA PHE A 55 7.87 10.53 6.28
C PHE A 55 7.24 9.26 6.85
N TRP A 56 7.09 8.23 6.04
CA TRP A 56 6.50 6.96 6.49
C TRP A 56 7.46 6.14 7.34
N GLU A 57 8.75 6.18 7.06
CA GLU A 57 9.80 5.57 7.89
C GLU A 57 9.75 6.13 9.33
N LYS A 58 9.69 7.45 9.50
CA LYS A 58 9.55 8.10 10.82
C LYS A 58 8.27 7.71 11.55
N ARG A 59 7.18 7.45 10.82
CA ARG A 59 5.90 7.01 11.39
C ARG A 59 5.98 5.54 11.81
N ALA A 60 6.53 4.69 10.96
CA ALA A 60 6.75 3.28 11.25
C ALA A 60 7.59 3.10 12.51
N LYS A 61 8.68 3.87 12.66
CA LYS A 61 9.46 3.85 13.91
C LYS A 61 8.61 4.15 15.14
N GLN A 62 7.79 5.19 15.11
CA GLN A 62 6.92 5.55 16.24
C GLN A 62 5.86 4.47 16.52
N ILE A 63 5.31 3.84 15.48
CA ILE A 63 4.35 2.74 15.62
C ILE A 63 5.04 1.53 16.26
N ASN A 64 6.19 1.13 15.70
CA ASN A 64 6.90 -0.07 16.10
C ASN A 64 7.53 0.07 17.51
N ASP A 65 7.92 1.29 17.91
CA ASP A 65 8.34 1.65 19.28
C ASP A 65 7.16 1.65 20.30
N GLY A 66 5.92 1.37 19.88
CA GLY A 66 4.73 1.40 20.74
C GLY A 66 4.24 2.80 21.12
N LYS A 67 4.76 3.86 20.48
CA LYS A 67 4.39 5.27 20.75
C LYS A 67 3.18 5.72 19.94
N ALA A 68 2.82 4.98 18.89
CA ALA A 68 1.70 5.26 18.01
C ALA A 68 1.05 3.97 17.50
N ILE A 69 -0.12 4.10 16.87
CA ILE A 69 -0.76 3.04 16.08
C ILE A 69 -1.09 3.56 14.68
N LEU A 70 -1.14 2.65 13.71
CA LEU A 70 -1.68 2.92 12.38
C LEU A 70 -3.17 2.57 12.38
N SER A 71 -4.01 3.55 12.08
CA SER A 71 -5.43 3.38 11.85
C SER A 71 -5.71 3.38 10.35
N ILE A 72 -6.21 2.26 9.83
CA ILE A 72 -6.57 2.12 8.42
C ILE A 72 -8.07 2.38 8.26
N ARG A 73 -8.38 3.29 7.36
CA ARG A 73 -9.73 3.85 7.18
C ARG A 73 -10.15 3.89 5.72
N TYR A 74 -11.43 4.08 5.48
CA TYR A 74 -11.96 4.50 4.18
C TYR A 74 -13.00 5.62 4.36
N TRP A 75 -13.28 6.38 3.31
CA TRP A 75 -14.37 7.36 3.30
C TRP A 75 -15.69 6.64 2.98
N ASN A 76 -16.74 6.82 3.80
CA ASN A 76 -18.05 6.17 3.59
C ASN A 76 -18.85 6.71 2.40
N GLY A 77 -18.36 7.77 1.76
CA GLY A 77 -18.96 8.44 0.62
C GLY A 77 -17.88 9.15 -0.19
N LYS A 78 -18.09 10.43 -0.52
CA LYS A 78 -17.13 11.21 -1.31
C LYS A 78 -15.79 11.37 -0.55
N PRO A 79 -14.64 10.98 -1.15
CA PRO A 79 -13.34 11.20 -0.55
C PRO A 79 -13.14 12.66 -0.11
N TYR A 80 -12.54 12.83 1.06
CA TYR A 80 -12.27 14.13 1.71
C TYR A 80 -13.50 14.96 2.10
N ASN A 81 -14.72 14.44 1.89
CA ASN A 81 -15.96 15.18 2.09
C ASN A 81 -17.03 14.34 2.83
N SER A 82 -16.64 13.21 3.43
CA SER A 82 -17.58 12.30 4.11
C SER A 82 -17.00 11.79 5.43
N LYS A 83 -17.70 10.93 6.16
CA LYS A 83 -17.14 10.35 7.39
C LYS A 83 -16.10 9.28 7.02
N GLN A 84 -14.97 9.28 7.73
CA GLN A 84 -14.04 8.15 7.69
C GLN A 84 -14.51 7.02 8.61
N VAL A 85 -14.45 5.79 8.11
CA VAL A 85 -14.74 4.58 8.87
C VAL A 85 -13.43 3.81 9.04
N GLU A 86 -13.07 3.57 10.28
CA GLU A 86 -11.94 2.71 10.65
C GLU A 86 -12.37 1.25 10.62
N PHE A 87 -11.52 0.39 10.04
CA PHE A 87 -11.80 -1.04 9.95
C PHE A 87 -10.62 -1.91 10.37
N CYS A 88 -9.42 -1.33 10.54
CA CYS A 88 -8.24 -2.05 10.96
C CYS A 88 -7.30 -1.11 11.73
N GLN A 89 -6.70 -1.63 12.81
CA GLN A 89 -5.63 -0.97 13.55
C GLN A 89 -4.41 -1.88 13.57
N LEU A 90 -3.22 -1.31 13.33
CA LEU A 90 -1.94 -2.02 13.41
C LEU A 90 -1.04 -1.33 14.43
N SER A 91 -0.51 -2.13 15.36
CA SER A 91 0.52 -1.71 16.32
C SER A 91 1.94 -1.97 15.81
N GLN A 92 2.09 -2.65 14.68
CA GLN A 92 3.37 -2.93 14.01
C GLN A 92 3.15 -2.84 12.49
N ILE A 93 4.10 -2.22 11.78
CA ILE A 93 4.10 -2.14 10.31
C ILE A 93 5.51 -2.29 9.75
N GLY A 94 5.60 -2.72 8.49
CA GLY A 94 6.83 -2.65 7.70
C GLY A 94 6.83 -1.45 6.77
N VAL A 95 8.01 -0.88 6.51
CA VAL A 95 8.20 0.11 5.45
C VAL A 95 9.47 -0.24 4.67
N GLN A 96 9.36 -0.40 3.35
CA GLN A 96 10.50 -0.53 2.43
C GLN A 96 10.53 0.67 1.47
N LYS A 97 11.74 1.10 1.11
CA LYS A 97 11.94 2.17 0.12
C LYS A 97 11.71 1.62 -1.28
N LEU A 98 10.97 2.35 -2.08
CA LEU A 98 10.72 2.05 -3.48
C LEU A 98 11.17 3.22 -4.35
N THR A 99 11.99 2.93 -5.35
CA THR A 99 12.34 3.88 -6.42
C THR A 99 12.03 3.27 -7.78
N PHE A 100 11.98 4.12 -8.80
CA PHE A 100 11.74 3.72 -10.18
C PHE A 100 12.89 4.22 -11.04
N TYR A 101 13.67 3.32 -11.63
CA TYR A 101 14.77 3.71 -12.50
C TYR A 101 14.23 4.45 -13.73
N ASN A 102 14.85 5.58 -14.07
CA ASN A 102 14.39 6.51 -15.10
C ASN A 102 12.92 6.95 -14.95
N ASN A 103 12.39 6.94 -13.72
CA ASN A 103 10.99 7.25 -13.43
C ASN A 103 10.00 6.32 -14.16
N ASP A 104 10.43 5.10 -14.52
CA ASP A 104 9.60 4.12 -15.21
C ASP A 104 8.94 3.17 -14.21
N ILE A 105 7.60 3.16 -14.19
CA ILE A 105 6.79 2.26 -13.36
C ILE A 105 7.13 0.78 -13.58
N ASN A 106 7.69 0.42 -14.74
CA ASN A 106 8.12 -0.95 -15.06
C ASN A 106 9.47 -1.34 -14.47
N CYS A 107 10.23 -0.37 -13.95
CA CYS A 107 11.58 -0.56 -13.42
C CYS A 107 11.65 -0.27 -11.91
N PRO A 108 10.89 -0.98 -11.06
CA PRO A 108 10.92 -0.77 -9.62
C PRO A 108 12.20 -1.34 -8.99
N TYR A 109 12.73 -0.63 -8.00
CA TYR A 109 13.77 -1.09 -7.10
C TYR A 109 13.28 -0.97 -5.67
N VAL A 110 13.23 -2.10 -4.96
CA VAL A 110 12.88 -2.14 -3.54
C VAL A 110 14.15 -2.34 -2.74
N TYR A 111 14.33 -1.52 -1.71
CA TYR A 111 15.51 -1.59 -0.86
C TYR A 111 15.23 -2.46 0.36
N GLU A 112 16.18 -3.34 0.67
CA GLU A 112 16.26 -4.08 1.93
C GLU A 112 16.75 -3.18 3.08
N GLU A 113 16.68 -3.69 4.31
CA GLU A 113 17.08 -2.94 5.51
C GLU A 113 18.58 -2.58 5.53
N ASP A 114 19.42 -3.37 4.85
CA ASP A 114 20.85 -3.11 4.70
C ASP A 114 21.17 -2.07 3.61
N GLY A 115 20.14 -1.55 2.92
CA GLY A 115 20.27 -0.57 1.85
C GLY A 115 20.57 -1.17 0.48
N VAL A 116 20.63 -2.50 0.35
CA VAL A 116 20.78 -3.16 -0.95
C VAL A 116 19.47 -3.04 -1.73
N ALA A 117 19.57 -2.51 -2.95
CA ALA A 117 18.44 -2.41 -3.86
C ALA A 117 18.29 -3.71 -4.64
N ASN A 118 17.15 -4.38 -4.50
CA ASN A 118 16.84 -5.58 -5.25
C ASN A 118 15.75 -5.30 -6.27
N TYR A 119 15.96 -5.85 -7.47
CA TYR A 119 14.87 -5.98 -8.42
C TYR A 119 13.97 -7.12 -7.91
N PRO A 120 12.68 -6.86 -7.62
CA PRO A 120 11.81 -7.90 -7.07
C PRO A 120 11.72 -9.08 -8.03
N ILE A 121 11.65 -10.30 -7.49
CA ILE A 121 11.76 -11.57 -8.25
C ILE A 121 10.83 -11.62 -9.49
N TYR A 122 9.62 -11.04 -9.40
CA TYR A 122 8.68 -10.94 -10.53
C TYR A 122 8.41 -9.49 -10.95
N GLY A 123 9.34 -8.59 -10.69
CA GLY A 123 9.26 -7.19 -11.08
C GLY A 123 8.00 -6.48 -10.54
N ILE A 124 7.44 -5.63 -11.40
CA ILE A 124 6.26 -4.82 -11.11
C ILE A 124 4.97 -5.63 -10.91
N GLU A 125 4.91 -6.88 -11.41
CA GLU A 125 3.71 -7.72 -11.32
C GLU A 125 3.44 -8.16 -9.88
N GLN A 126 4.49 -8.59 -9.16
CA GLN A 126 4.35 -8.96 -7.75
C GLN A 126 4.02 -7.73 -6.89
N ILE A 127 4.61 -6.58 -7.20
CA ILE A 127 4.28 -5.32 -6.52
C ILE A 127 2.81 -4.98 -6.70
N ALA A 128 2.30 -5.03 -7.93
CA ALA A 128 0.89 -4.77 -8.25
C ALA A 128 -0.05 -5.75 -7.54
N LYS A 129 0.26 -7.05 -7.61
CA LYS A 129 -0.51 -8.13 -6.96
C LYS A 129 -0.60 -7.89 -5.46
N ASN A 130 0.51 -7.60 -4.80
CA ASN A 130 0.57 -7.35 -3.37
C ASN A 130 -0.06 -5.99 -2.97
N ASP A 131 -0.12 -5.01 -3.88
CA ASP A 131 -0.93 -3.80 -3.73
C ASP A 131 -2.43 -4.08 -3.96
N GLY A 132 -2.82 -5.32 -4.24
CA GLY A 132 -4.21 -5.74 -4.41
C GLY A 132 -4.83 -5.32 -5.76
N LEU A 133 -4.01 -5.06 -6.77
CA LEU A 133 -4.42 -4.63 -8.11
C LEU A 133 -3.90 -5.59 -9.19
N SER A 134 -4.59 -5.62 -10.33
CA SER A 134 -4.00 -6.17 -11.55
C SER A 134 -2.85 -5.28 -12.03
N LEU A 135 -1.90 -5.81 -12.80
CA LEU A 135 -0.80 -4.98 -13.34
C LEU A 135 -1.32 -3.77 -14.12
N SER A 136 -2.37 -3.97 -14.93
CA SER A 136 -2.94 -2.91 -15.76
C SER A 136 -3.59 -1.82 -14.91
N ASP A 137 -4.39 -2.20 -13.90
CA ASP A 137 -5.02 -1.25 -13.00
C ASP A 137 -3.96 -0.53 -12.14
N PHE A 138 -2.92 -1.23 -11.71
CA PHE A 138 -1.82 -0.66 -10.96
C PHE A 138 -1.09 0.43 -11.78
N LYS A 139 -0.67 0.13 -13.01
CA LYS A 139 0.01 1.12 -13.88
C LYS A 139 -0.84 2.37 -14.08
N GLU A 140 -2.14 2.20 -14.27
CA GLU A 140 -3.05 3.32 -14.44
C GLU A 140 -3.28 4.10 -13.14
N TRP A 141 -3.34 3.41 -12.00
CA TRP A 141 -3.42 4.03 -10.68
C TRP A 141 -2.25 4.99 -10.41
N PHE A 142 -1.05 4.62 -10.87
CA PHE A 142 0.18 5.41 -10.70
C PHE A 142 0.50 6.33 -11.89
N LYS A 143 -0.33 6.39 -12.93
CA LYS A 143 -0.06 7.14 -14.18
C LYS A 143 0.30 8.62 -13.98
N HIS A 144 -0.25 9.25 -12.94
CA HIS A 144 -0.04 10.67 -12.64
C HIS A 144 0.79 10.92 -11.38
N TYR A 145 1.44 9.89 -10.85
CA TYR A 145 2.32 10.02 -9.70
C TYR A 145 3.70 10.54 -10.13
N ASP A 146 4.32 11.34 -9.26
CA ASP A 146 5.73 11.71 -9.39
C ASP A 146 6.60 10.53 -8.95
N LEU A 147 7.12 9.78 -9.93
CA LEU A 147 8.00 8.62 -9.72
C LEU A 147 9.48 9.00 -9.54
N SER A 148 9.82 10.30 -9.62
CA SER A 148 11.21 10.77 -9.45
C SER A 148 11.67 10.80 -8.00
N LYS A 149 10.74 10.63 -7.06
CA LYS A 149 11.00 10.67 -5.63
C LYS A 149 10.78 9.30 -5.01
N PRO A 150 11.57 8.93 -3.98
CA PRO A 150 11.33 7.71 -3.24
C PRO A 150 9.91 7.63 -2.67
N MET A 151 9.31 6.46 -2.85
CA MET A 151 8.01 6.08 -2.31
C MET A 151 8.21 5.08 -1.17
N ALA A 152 7.19 4.97 -0.31
CA ALA A 152 7.12 3.99 0.75
C ALA A 152 6.20 2.83 0.35
N ILE A 153 6.70 1.60 0.38
CA ILE A 153 5.85 0.42 0.46
C ILE A 153 5.54 0.20 1.94
N ILE A 154 4.28 0.36 2.33
CA ILE A 154 3.82 0.19 3.72
C ILE A 154 3.15 -1.16 3.84
N HIS A 155 3.80 -2.10 4.51
CA HIS A 155 3.35 -3.47 4.68
C HIS A 155 2.38 -3.59 5.84
N PHE A 156 1.22 -4.21 5.59
CA PHE A 156 0.21 -4.55 6.58
C PHE A 156 0.47 -5.91 7.25
N THR A 157 1.42 -6.69 6.71
CA THR A 157 1.79 -8.03 7.20
C THR A 157 3.30 -8.13 7.46
N SER A 158 3.77 -9.30 7.89
CA SER A 158 5.21 -9.59 8.06
C SER A 158 5.98 -9.76 6.74
N PHE A 159 5.31 -9.88 5.59
CA PHE A 159 5.95 -10.03 4.28
C PHE A 159 6.87 -8.85 3.93
N ARG A 160 8.03 -9.10 3.33
CA ARG A 160 8.96 -8.12 2.75
C ARG A 160 9.43 -8.61 1.37
N TYR A 161 9.80 -7.68 0.51
CA TYR A 161 10.47 -7.95 -0.77
C TYR A 161 11.95 -8.21 -0.58
#